data_AF-A0A658NKX7-F1
#
_entry.id   AF-A0A658NKX7-F1
#
_cell.length_a   1.000
_cell.length_b   1.000
_cell.length_c   1.000
_cell.angle_alpha   90.00
_cell.angle_beta   90.00
_cell.angle_gamma   90.00
#
_symmetry.space_group_name_H-M   'P 1'
#
loop_
_entity.id
_entity.type
_entity.pdbx_description
1 polymer ?
#
loop_
_entity_poly.entity_id
_entity_poly.type
_entity_poly.pdbx_seq_one_letter_code
_entity_poly.pdbx_strand_id
1 'polypeptide(L)'
;MTIPARIMAIADIFEALTAADRPYKRPKTLSDALRIMSRMRDDRHIDAELFDLFLRSGIYKSYAEQYLDQAQRDEVDIRSYLEKM
;
A
#
# COMPACT_ATOMS: atom_id res chain seq x y z
N MET A 1 5.74 14.71 -13.39
CA MET A 1 4.85 14.75 -12.21
C MET A 1 5.67 15.24 -11.02
N THR A 2 5.14 16.10 -10.15
CA THR A 2 5.88 16.62 -8.98
C THR A 2 5.98 15.54 -7.90
N ILE A 3 6.93 15.68 -6.96
CA ILE A 3 7.07 14.75 -5.82
C ILE A 3 5.76 14.66 -5.01
N PRO A 4 5.10 15.77 -4.61
CA PRO A 4 3.84 15.69 -3.87
C PRO A 4 2.74 14.93 -4.60
N ALA A 5 2.61 15.12 -5.92
CA ALA A 5 1.61 14.40 -6.71
C ALA A 5 1.87 12.88 -6.76
N ARG A 6 3.15 12.47 -6.77
CA ARG A 6 3.51 11.04 -6.70
C ARG A 6 3.26 10.44 -5.32
N ILE A 7 3.50 11.21 -4.25
CA ILE A 7 3.16 10.79 -2.88
C ILE A 7 1.64 10.60 -2.76
N MET A 8 0.86 11.57 -3.24
CA MET A 8 -0.61 11.47 -3.26
C MET A 8 -1.08 10.24 -4.02
N ALA A 9 -0.53 9.96 -5.20
CA ALA A 9 -0.90 8.78 -5.98
C ALA A 9 -0.72 7.47 -5.19
N ILE A 10 0.40 7.31 -4.46
CA ILE A 10 0.64 6.13 -3.63
C ILE A 10 -0.40 6.04 -2.50
N ALA A 11 -0.69 7.15 -1.82
CA ALA A 11 -1.68 7.20 -0.75
C ALA A 11 -3.09 6.86 -1.25
N ASP A 12 -3.53 7.48 -2.34
CA ASP A 12 -4.85 7.27 -2.95
C ASP A 12 -5.04 5.82 -3.40
N ILE A 13 -4.01 5.22 -4.01
CA ILE A 13 -4.06 3.81 -4.44
C ILE A 13 -4.18 2.89 -3.22
N PHE A 14 -3.38 3.12 -2.17
CA PHE A 14 -3.43 2.30 -0.97
C PHE A 14 -4.78 2.39 -0.27
N GLU A 15 -5.31 3.60 -0.10
CA GLU A 15 -6.64 3.82 0.46
C GLU A 15 -7.72 3.13 -0.38
N ALA A 16 -7.71 3.32 -1.70
CA ALA A 16 -8.71 2.70 -2.59
C ALA A 16 -8.67 1.17 -2.61
N LEU A 17 -7.50 0.56 -2.40
CA LEU A 17 -7.34 -0.90 -2.31
C LEU A 17 -7.85 -1.45 -0.98
N THR A 18 -7.69 -0.70 0.10
CA THR A 18 -8.03 -1.12 1.46
C THR A 18 -9.42 -0.68 1.92
N ALA A 19 -10.07 0.24 1.21
CA ALA A 19 -11.42 0.71 1.50
C ALA A 19 -12.44 -0.44 1.58
N ALA A 20 -13.20 -0.48 2.67
CA ALA A 20 -14.24 -1.46 2.97
C ALA A 20 -15.65 -1.05 2.53
N ASP A 21 -15.77 0.09 1.85
CA ASP A 21 -17.03 0.75 1.48
C ASP A 21 -17.76 0.07 0.31
N ARG A 22 -17.22 -1.02 -0.26
CA ARG A 22 -17.82 -1.69 -1.41
C ARG A 22 -18.78 -2.81 -0.97
N PRO A 23 -20.11 -2.64 -1.10
CA PRO A 23 -21.10 -3.61 -0.59
C PRO A 23 -21.01 -5.02 -1.18
N TYR A 24 -20.26 -5.21 -2.27
CA TYR A 24 -20.16 -6.49 -3.00
C TYR A 24 -18.75 -7.08 -3.03
N LYS A 25 -17.78 -6.46 -2.37
CA LYS A 25 -16.38 -6.93 -2.43
C LYS A 25 -15.77 -6.88 -1.04
N ARG A 26 -15.25 -8.01 -0.58
CA ARG A 26 -14.47 -8.02 0.66
C ARG A 26 -13.31 -7.03 0.51
N PRO A 27 -13.10 -6.14 1.51
CA PRO A 27 -11.94 -5.28 1.52
C PRO A 27 -10.66 -6.11 1.46
N LYS A 28 -9.63 -5.57 0.83
CA LYS A 28 -8.33 -6.24 0.76
C LYS A 28 -7.62 -6.15 2.11
N THR A 29 -6.87 -7.20 2.40
CA THR A 29 -5.92 -7.19 3.52
C THR A 29 -4.69 -6.36 3.15
N LEU A 30 -3.85 -6.05 4.15
CA LEU A 30 -2.59 -5.35 3.94
C LEU A 30 -1.68 -6.11 2.96
N SER A 31 -1.56 -7.42 3.13
CA SER A 31 -0.72 -8.23 2.24
C SER A 31 -1.20 -8.20 0.79
N ASP A 32 -2.52 -8.20 0.57
CA ASP A 32 -3.12 -8.11 -0.77
C ASP A 32 -2.92 -6.74 -1.40
N ALA A 33 -3.12 -5.66 -0.65
CA ALA A 33 -2.93 -4.29 -1.14
C ALA A 33 -1.46 -4.06 -1.53
N LEU A 34 -0.52 -4.43 -0.66
CA LEU A 34 0.91 -4.23 -0.91
C LEU A 34 1.45 -5.11 -2.03
N ARG A 35 0.91 -6.33 -2.21
CA ARG A 35 1.23 -7.19 -3.37
C ARG A 35 0.76 -6.59 -4.70
N ILE A 36 -0.37 -5.87 -4.70
CA ILE A 36 -0.83 -5.18 -5.92
C ILE A 36 0.05 -3.96 -6.19
N MET A 37 0.35 -3.17 -5.16
CA MET A 37 1.20 -1.98 -5.30
C MET A 37 2.63 -2.35 -5.73
N SER A 38 3.20 -3.46 -5.26
CA SER A 38 4.52 -3.91 -5.71
C SER A 38 4.54 -4.24 -7.21
N ARG A 39 3.48 -4.87 -7.74
CA ARG A 39 3.32 -5.06 -9.20
C ARG A 39 3.17 -3.72 -9.93
N MET A 40 2.39 -2.78 -9.38
CA MET A 40 2.28 -1.44 -9.97
C MET A 40 3.61 -0.71 -10.01
N ARG A 41 4.48 -0.90 -9.01
CA ARG A 41 5.86 -0.42 -9.06
C ARG A 41 6.66 -1.11 -10.15
N ASP A 42 6.60 -2.44 -10.23
CA ASP A 42 7.34 -3.21 -11.25
C ASP A 42 6.95 -2.81 -12.68
N ASP A 43 5.66 -2.54 -12.88
CA ASP A 43 5.09 -2.03 -14.12
C ASP A 43 5.32 -0.51 -14.33
N ARG A 44 6.02 0.15 -13.39
CA ARG A 44 6.36 1.60 -13.39
C ARG A 44 5.14 2.54 -13.36
N HIS A 45 4.00 2.07 -12.85
CA HIS A 45 2.81 2.89 -12.62
C HIS A 45 2.93 3.78 -11.39
N ILE A 46 3.68 3.34 -10.37
CA ILE A 46 4.03 4.15 -9.19
C ILE A 46 5.55 4.21 -9.05
N ASP A 47 6.03 5.21 -8.32
CA ASP A 47 7.45 5.40 -8.14
C ASP A 47 8.04 4.46 -7.07
N ALA A 48 9.16 3.82 -7.42
CA ALA A 48 9.81 2.83 -6.59
C ALA A 48 10.40 3.40 -5.30
N GLU A 49 11.10 4.54 -5.35
CA GLU A 49 11.73 5.11 -4.15
C GLU A 49 10.68 5.55 -3.13
N LEU A 50 9.57 6.13 -3.59
CA LEU A 50 8.49 6.52 -2.69
C LEU A 50 7.70 5.32 -2.17
N PHE A 51 7.54 4.26 -2.97
CA PHE A 51 6.92 3.03 -2.47
C PHE A 51 7.79 2.36 -1.40
N ASP A 52 9.10 2.32 -1.60
CA ASP A 52 10.06 1.84 -0.60
C ASP A 52 10.02 2.69 0.68
N LEU A 53 9.95 4.02 0.57
CA LEU A 53 9.78 4.92 1.70
C LEU A 53 8.45 4.65 2.43
N PHE A 54 7.36 4.45 1.70
CA PHE A 54 6.04 4.12 2.24
C PHE A 54 6.08 2.83 3.06
N LEU A 55 6.79 1.79 2.58
CA LEU A 55 6.97 0.54 3.32
C LEU A 55 7.88 0.71 4.54
N ARG A 56 9.05 1.32 4.38
CA ARG A 56 10.07 1.48 5.43
C ARG A 56 9.61 2.38 6.57
N SER A 57 8.82 3.41 6.27
CA SER A 57 8.25 4.30 7.28
C SER A 57 7.21 3.60 8.17
N GLY A 58 6.63 2.48 7.72
CA GLY A 58 5.55 1.80 8.43
C GLY A 58 4.21 2.55 8.39
N ILE A 59 4.09 3.61 7.59
CA ILE A 59 2.88 4.45 7.57
C ILE A 59 1.63 3.68 7.16
N TYR A 60 1.76 2.68 6.28
CA TYR A 60 0.68 1.77 5.90
C TYR A 60 0.10 1.01 7.10
N LYS A 61 0.95 0.65 8.06
CA LYS A 61 0.56 -0.08 9.27
C LYS A 61 -0.13 0.85 10.26
N SER A 62 0.43 2.05 10.49
CA SER A 62 -0.21 3.06 11.35
C SER A 62 -1.58 3.47 10.82
N TYR A 63 -1.72 3.64 9.50
CA TYR A 63 -3.01 3.86 8.85
C TYR A 63 -3.96 2.69 9.11
N ALA A 64 -3.51 1.45 8.91
CA ALA A 64 -4.34 0.27 9.12
C ALA A 64 -4.82 0.11 10.56
N GLU A 65 -3.95 0.40 11.54
CA GLU A 65 -4.30 0.39 12.95
C GLU A 65 -5.40 1.40 13.30
N GLN A 66 -5.41 2.54 12.61
CA GLN A 66 -6.36 3.63 12.86
C GLN A 66 -7.67 3.48 12.08
N TYR A 67 -7.64 2.97 10.84
CA TYR A 67 -8.76 3.06 9.90
C TYR A 67 -9.32 1.74 9.37
N LEU A 68 -8.56 0.64 9.39
CA LEU A 68 -8.98 -0.63 8.77
C LEU A 68 -9.53 -1.61 9.81
N ASP A 69 -10.40 -2.54 9.39
CA ASP A 69 -10.90 -3.59 10.28
C ASP A 69 -9.79 -4.57 10.69
N GLN A 70 -9.92 -5.19 11.87
CA GLN A 70 -8.93 -6.17 12.36
C GLN A 70 -8.66 -7.31 11.35
N ALA A 71 -9.70 -7.74 10.62
CA ALA A 71 -9.58 -8.79 9.61
C ALA A 71 -8.71 -8.42 8.40
N GLN A 72 -8.46 -7.12 8.17
CA GLN A 72 -7.61 -6.63 7.09
C GLN A 72 -6.14 -6.48 7.51
N ARG A 73 -5.86 -6.46 8.81
CA ARG A 73 -4.53 -6.16 9.39
C ARG A 73 -3.67 -7.42 9.48
N ASP A 74 -3.56 -8.16 8.37
CA ASP A 74 -2.71 -9.35 8.30
C ASP A 74 -1.22 -8.98 8.37
N GLU A 75 -0.40 -9.95 8.77
CA GLU A 75 1.04 -9.77 8.85
C GLU A 75 1.65 -9.64 7.44
N VAL A 76 2.56 -8.68 7.29
CA VAL A 76 3.25 -8.42 6.02
C VAL A 76 4.75 -8.44 6.25
N ASP A 77 5.45 -9.33 5.54
CA ASP A 77 6.90 -9.25 5.41
C ASP A 77 7.29 -8.27 4.29
N ILE A 78 7.54 -7.01 4.65
CA ILE A 78 7.93 -5.97 3.69
C ILE A 78 9.26 -6.25 3.00
N ARG A 79 10.13 -7.11 3.56
CA ARG A 79 11.43 -7.44 2.95
C ARG A 79 11.26 -8.14 1.60
N SER A 80 10.12 -8.78 1.38
CA SER A 80 9.76 -9.38 0.10
C SER A 80 9.50 -8.34 -1.01
N TYR A 81 9.26 -7.08 -0.64
CA TYR A 81 8.96 -5.99 -1.58
C TYR A 81 10.11 -5.01 -1.74
N LEU A 82 11.02 -4.90 -0.77
CA LEU A 82 12.16 -4.00 -0.87
C LEU A 82 13.19 -4.58 -1.86
N GLU A 83 13.67 -3.77 -2.79
CA GLU A 83 14.75 -4.18 -3.67
C GLU A 83 16.00 -4.53 -2.83
N LYS A 84 16.74 -5.57 -3.27
CA LYS A 84 18.07 -5.81 -2.75
C LYS A 84 18.96 -4.68 -3.26
N MET A 85 19.36 -3.79 -2.35
CA MET A 85 20.48 -2.87 -2.60
C MET A 85 21.74 -3.65 -3.01
#